data_AF-A0A847J748-F1
#
_entry.id   AF-A0A847J748-F1
#
_cell.length_a   1.000
_cell.length_b   1.000
_cell.length_c   1.000
_cell.angle_alpha   90.00
_cell.angle_beta   90.00
_cell.angle_gamma   90.00
#
_symmetry.space_group_name_H-M   'P 1'
#
loop_
_entity.id
_entity.type
_entity.pdbx_description
1 polymer ?
#
loop_
_entity_poly.entity_id
_entity_poly.type
_entity_poly.pdbx_seq_one_letter_code
_entity_poly.pdbx_strand_id
1 'polypeptide(L)' 'MKKLVAVVAADGRGTQALLAAEALRKAAAGLGVSLEVESRAGGTSSAPLAAASIASADGVVIVGDGDA' A
#
# COMPACT_ATOMS: atom_id res chain seq x y z
N MET A 1 -2.59 7.37 17.49
CA MET A 1 -2.53 7.59 16.02
C MET A 1 -2.84 6.26 15.36
N LYS A 2 -3.82 6.20 14.45
CA LYS A 2 -4.16 4.93 13.77
C LYS A 2 -3.01 4.51 12.85
N LYS A 3 -2.78 3.21 12.73
CA LYS A 3 -1.80 2.58 11.85
C LYS A 3 -2.52 1.76 10.79
N LEU A 4 -2.26 2.06 9.53
CA LEU A 4 -2.78 1.30 8.41
C LEU A 4 -1.62 0.73 7.62
N VAL A 5 -1.88 -0.38 6.95
CA VAL A 5 -1.02 -0.90 5.89
C VAL A 5 -1.82 -0.98 4.60
N ALA A 6 -1.15 -0.80 3.46
CA ALA A 6 -1.77 -0.93 2.15
C ALA A 6 -0.94 -1.78 1.20
N VAL A 7 -1.62 -2.50 0.33
CA VAL A 7 -1.04 -3.17 -0.84
C VAL A 7 -1.68 -2.60 -2.09
N VAL A 8 -0.85 -2.16 -3.04
CA VAL A 8 -1.29 -1.65 -4.34
C VAL A 8 -0.78 -2.59 -5.43
N ALA A 9 -1.67 -3.34 -6.08
CA ALA A 9 -1.36 -4.24 -7.18
C ALA A 9 -1.94 -3.70 -8.50
N ALA A 10 -1.19 -3.75 -9.60
CA ALA A 10 -1.64 -3.13 -10.86
C ALA A 10 -1.28 -3.87 -12.16
N ASP A 11 -1.03 -5.18 -12.16
CA ASP A 11 -0.81 -6.01 -13.38
C ASP A 11 0.04 -5.32 -14.47
N GLY A 12 1.27 -4.96 -14.13
CA GLY A 12 2.21 -4.32 -15.05
C GLY A 12 2.01 -2.81 -15.26
N ARG A 13 0.97 -2.20 -14.69
CA ARG A 13 0.73 -0.75 -14.69
C ARG A 13 1.50 -0.05 -13.57
N GLY A 14 2.83 -0.13 -13.60
CA GLY A 14 3.70 0.36 -12.53
C GLY A 14 3.53 1.85 -12.22
N THR A 15 3.27 2.69 -13.22
CA THR A 15 3.01 4.13 -13.02
C THR A 15 1.73 4.36 -12.22
N GLN A 16 0.65 3.64 -12.53
CA GLN A 16 -0.62 3.74 -11.82
C GLN A 16 -0.49 3.24 -10.38
N ALA A 17 0.28 2.16 -10.15
CA ALA A 17 0.57 1.65 -8.81
C ALA A 17 1.30 2.72 -7.96
N LEU A 18 2.31 3.37 -8.54
CA LEU A 18 3.03 4.46 -7.86
C LEU A 18 2.09 5.64 -7.54
N LEU A 19 1.31 6.10 -8.52
CA LEU A 19 0.38 7.21 -8.31
C LEU A 19 -0.68 6.90 -7.24
N ALA A 20 -1.21 5.69 -7.22
CA ALA A 20 -2.14 5.24 -6.20
C ALA A 20 -1.47 5.18 -4.82
N ALA A 21 -0.25 4.66 -4.71
CA ALA A 21 0.51 4.64 -3.47
C ALA A 21 0.76 6.06 -2.92
N GLU A 22 1.16 7.00 -3.77
CA GLU A 22 1.38 8.39 -3.35
C GLU A 22 0.08 9.12 -2.98
N ALA A 23 -1.02 8.84 -3.69
CA ALA A 23 -2.33 9.36 -3.31
C ALA A 23 -2.77 8.86 -1.92
N LEU A 24 -2.54 7.59 -1.61
CA LEU A 24 -2.81 7.02 -0.29
C LEU A 24 -1.94 7.66 0.80
N ARG A 25 -0.63 7.83 0.55
CA ARG A 25 0.28 8.51 1.50
C ARG A 25 -0.17 9.94 1.78
N LYS A 26 -0.56 10.70 0.75
CA LYS A 26 -1.08 12.06 0.88
C LYS A 26 -2.38 12.09 1.70
N ALA A 27 -3.30 11.15 1.45
CA ALA A 27 -4.55 11.06 2.22
C ALA A 27 -4.29 10.71 3.70
N ALA A 28 -3.40 9.75 3.97
CA ALA A 28 -3.02 9.36 5.33
C ALA A 28 -2.40 10.53 6.11
N ALA A 29 -1.50 11.29 5.46
CA ALA A 29 -0.93 12.50 6.03
C ALA A 29 -2.01 13.55 6.36
N GLY A 30 -2.97 13.77 5.45
CA GLY A 30 -4.09 14.69 5.67
C GLY A 30 -5.03 14.27 6.81
N LEU A 31 -5.12 12.97 7.10
CA LEU A 31 -5.94 12.41 8.18
C LEU A 31 -5.18 12.22 9.49
N GLY A 32 -3.87 12.47 9.53
CA GLY A 32 -3.04 12.20 10.71
C GLY A 32 -2.96 10.70 11.05
N VAL A 33 -2.96 9.84 10.03
CA VAL A 33 -2.89 8.38 10.14
C VAL A 33 -1.52 7.92 9.63
N SER A 34 -0.90 6.96 10.33
CA SER A 34 0.33 6.31 9.85
C SER A 34 -0.03 5.28 8.79
N LEU A 35 0.64 5.31 7.64
CA LEU A 35 0.42 4.37 6.55
C LEU A 35 1.74 3.84 5.98
N GLU A 36 1.88 2.53 5.96
CA GLU A 36 2.90 1.82 5.18
C GLU A 36 2.25 1.25 3.90
N VAL A 37 2.95 1.37 2.77
CA VAL A 37 2.43 0.92 1.46
C VAL A 37 3.46 0.01 0.80
N GLU A 38 3.01 -1.17 0.43
CA GLU A 38 3.70 -2.09 -0.48
C GLU A 38 3.07 -1.99 -1.86
N SER A 39 3.91 -1.89 -2.90
CA SER A 39 3.46 -1.83 -4.29
C SER A 39 3.88 -3.09 -5.04
N ARG A 40 2.95 -3.72 -5.76
CA ARG A 40 3.17 -4.93 -6.55
C ARG A 40 2.88 -4.67 -8.03
N ALA A 41 3.82 -5.04 -8.88
CA ALA A 41 3.65 -4.97 -10.33
C ALA A 41 4.47 -6.07 -11.01
N GLY A 42 3.81 -6.87 -11.86
CA GLY A 42 4.47 -7.89 -12.67
C GLY A 42 5.23 -8.92 -11.83
N GLY A 43 4.68 -9.34 -10.69
CA GLY A 43 5.31 -10.30 -9.78
C GLY A 43 6.46 -9.73 -8.93
N THR A 44 6.75 -8.43 -9.06
CA THR A 44 7.74 -7.74 -8.22
C THR A 44 7.05 -6.90 -7.16
N SER A 45 7.59 -6.90 -5.94
CA SER A 45 7.13 -6.08 -4.83
C SER A 45 8.17 -5.03 -4.45
N SER A 46 7.73 -3.81 -4.19
CA SER A 46 8.53 -2.69 -3.71
C SER A 46 8.08 -2.29 -2.30
N ALA A 47 9.06 -2.13 -1.41
CA ALA A 47 8.85 -1.90 0.02
C ALA A 47 7.89 -2.93 0.66
N PRO A 48 8.23 -4.23 0.62
CA PRO A 48 7.38 -5.27 1.18
C PRO A 48 7.11 -5.03 2.66
N LEU A 49 5.85 -5.23 3.06
CA LEU A 49 5.43 -5.01 4.44
C LEU A 49 6.07 -6.04 5.37
N ALA A 50 6.64 -5.57 6.47
CA ALA A 50 7.11 -6.46 7.52
C ALA A 50 5.90 -7.13 8.21
N ALA A 51 6.06 -8.40 8.62
CA ALA A 51 5.03 -9.13 9.35
C ALA A 51 4.59 -8.39 10.65
N ALA A 52 5.52 -7.69 11.30
CA ALA A 52 5.23 -6.87 12.48
C ALA A 52 4.36 -5.64 12.15
N SER A 53 4.54 -5.03 10.99
CA SER A 53 3.68 -3.92 10.53
C SER A 53 2.26 -4.40 10.29
N ILE A 54 2.10 -5.56 9.65
CA ILE A 54 0.79 -6.19 9.41
C ILE A 54 0.12 -6.55 10.74
N ALA A 55 0.85 -7.18 11.67
CA ALA A 55 0.31 -7.62 12.95
C ALA A 55 -0.10 -6.46 13.88
N SER A 56 0.50 -5.28 13.70
CA SER A 56 0.23 -4.09 14.52
C SER A 56 -0.69 -3.06 13.84
N ALA A 57 -1.16 -3.34 12.63
CA ALA A 57 -2.06 -2.46 11.89
C ALA A 57 -3.49 -2.52 12.45
N ASP A 58 -4.14 -1.36 12.51
CA ASP A 58 -5.57 -1.24 12.84
C ASP A 58 -6.46 -1.61 11.64
N GLY A 59 -5.89 -1.71 10.44
CA GLY A 59 -6.61 -2.05 9.23
C GLY A 59 -5.72 -2.18 8.00
N VAL A 60 -6.28 -2.80 6.96
CA VAL A 60 -5.61 -3.07 5.68
C VAL A 60 -6.42 -2.46 4.54
N VAL A 61 -5.72 -1.82 3.60
CA VAL A 61 -6.29 -1.35 2.33
C VAL A 61 -5.68 -2.16 1.19
N ILE A 62 -6.52 -2.82 0.39
CA ILE A 62 -6.08 -3.53 -0.81
C ILE A 62 -6.61 -2.77 -2.03
N VAL A 63 -5.71 -2.44 -2.95
CA VAL A 63 -6.02 -1.72 -4.18
C VAL A 63 -5.61 -2.58 -5.37
N GLY A 64 -6.56 -2.80 -6.27
CA GLY A 64 -6.38 -3.61 -7.47
C GLY A 64 -6.79 -5.06 -7.29
N ASP A 65 -6.72 -5.80 -8.40
CA ASP A 65 -7.26 -7.16 -8.50
C ASP A 65 -6.25 -8.25 -8.10
N GLY A 66 -5.03 -7.86 -7.72
CA GLY A 66 -3.94 -8.76 -7.34
C GLY A 66 -2.83 -8.83 -8.38
N ASP A 67 -1.95 -9.81 -8.24
CA ASP A 67 -1.02 -10.22 -9.32
C ASP A 67 -1.75 -11.29 -10.15
N ALA A 68 -2.00 -11.02 -11.43
CA ALA A 68 -2.56 -11.97 -12.39
C ALA A 68 -1.65 -13.19 -12.66
#